data_AF-A0AAW7K6C0-F1
#
_entry.id   AF-A0AAW7K6C0-F1
#
_cell.length_a   1.000
_cell.length_b   1.000
_cell.length_c   1.000
_cell.angle_alpha   90.00
_cell.angle_beta   90.00
_cell.angle_gamma   90.00
#
_symmetry.space_group_name_H-M   'P 1'
#
loop_
_entity.id
_entity.type
_entity.pdbx_description
1 polymer ?
#
loop_
_entity_poly.entity_id
_entity_poly.type
_entity_poly.pdbx_seq_one_letter_code
_entity_poly.pdbx_strand_id
1 'polypeptide(L)'
;MGQCLSLRSAIIAPLFFLSTACTHMANDSWTGKDKAQHFFASAAFAAAGTAYGEHQNWSDARSRSFGLLFSIGIGAGKELYDSRQGGTGWSWKDFAWDVAGAMAGYGVYQAVN
;
A
#
# COMPACT_ATOMS: atom_id res chain seq x y z
N MET A 1 27.55 38.49 -7.93
CA MET A 1 28.34 37.32 -7.46
C MET A 1 27.51 36.68 -6.35
N GLY A 2 26.68 35.69 -6.64
CA GLY A 2 27.03 34.26 -6.53
C GLY A 2 26.55 33.75 -5.16
N GLN A 3 25.91 32.61 -4.96
CA GLN A 3 25.84 31.40 -5.78
C GLN A 3 24.55 30.63 -5.43
N CYS A 4 24.09 29.88 -6.42
CA CYS A 4 23.08 28.82 -6.35
C CYS A 4 23.46 27.78 -5.28
N LEU A 5 22.64 27.58 -4.23
CA LEU A 5 22.82 26.50 -3.27
C LEU A 5 21.62 25.54 -3.25
N SER A 6 21.73 24.58 -4.17
CA SER A 6 21.45 23.15 -4.01
C SER A 6 20.09 22.73 -3.43
N LEU A 7 19.24 22.33 -4.38
CA LEU A 7 18.05 21.47 -4.28
C LEU A 7 18.37 20.07 -3.70
N ARG A 8 19.04 19.98 -2.55
CA ARG A 8 19.39 18.73 -1.84
C ARG A 8 18.68 18.56 -0.50
N SER A 9 18.12 19.63 0.06
CA SER A 9 17.48 19.59 1.38
C SER A 9 16.13 18.86 1.43
N ALA A 10 15.55 18.49 0.28
CA ALA A 10 14.28 17.76 0.23
C ALA A 10 14.38 16.28 0.68
N ILE A 11 15.60 15.72 0.79
CA ILE A 11 15.81 14.31 1.15
C ILE A 11 15.98 14.12 2.67
N ILE A 12 16.13 15.19 3.44
CA ILE A 12 16.42 15.09 4.89
C ILE A 12 15.13 15.05 5.74
N ALA A 13 14.00 15.55 5.21
CA ALA A 13 12.73 15.57 5.92
C ALA A 13 12.15 14.18 6.28
N PRO A 14 12.23 13.12 5.43
CA PRO A 14 11.71 11.79 5.80
C PRO A 14 12.58 11.09 6.86
N LEU A 15 13.88 11.42 6.94
CA LEU A 15 14.78 10.81 7.93
C LEU A 15 14.52 11.30 9.36
N PHE A 16 14.00 12.53 9.52
CA PHE A 16 13.72 13.11 10.84
C PHE A 16 12.42 12.61 11.48
N PHE A 17 11.49 12.05 10.71
CA PHE A 17 10.25 11.46 11.24
C PHE A 17 10.42 10.02 11.76
N LEU A 18 11.56 9.38 11.51
CA LEU A 18 11.81 7.98 11.89
C LEU A 18 12.33 7.81 13.33
N SER A 19 12.60 8.90 14.06
CA SER A 19 13.38 8.85 15.30
C SER A 19 12.56 8.75 16.59
N THR A 20 11.23 8.90 16.57
CA THR A 20 10.42 8.95 17.82
C THR A 20 9.00 8.36 17.75
N ALA A 21 8.56 7.79 16.62
CA ALA A 21 7.30 7.05 16.63
C ALA A 21 7.56 5.65 17.19
N CYS A 22 7.28 5.42 18.47
CA CYS A 22 7.04 4.07 18.98
C CYS A 22 5.83 3.52 18.21
N THR A 23 6.08 2.81 17.11
CA THR A 23 5.03 2.17 16.33
C THR A 23 4.41 1.08 17.19
N HIS A 24 3.15 1.29 17.57
CA HIS A 24 2.35 0.27 18.21
C HIS A 24 2.21 -0.91 17.24
N MET A 25 2.58 -2.12 17.66
CA MET A 25 2.62 -3.31 16.80
C MET A 25 1.51 -4.27 17.25
N ALA A 26 0.74 -4.78 16.29
CA ALA A 26 -0.32 -5.74 16.56
C ALA A 26 0.26 -7.13 16.88
N ASN A 27 -0.40 -7.83 17.81
CA ASN A 27 -0.11 -9.23 18.13
C ASN A 27 -1.30 -10.13 17.76
N ASP A 28 -1.44 -10.40 16.48
CA ASP A 28 -2.56 -11.12 15.86
C ASP A 28 -2.13 -12.48 15.27
N SER A 29 -3.07 -13.26 14.74
CA SER A 29 -2.79 -14.55 14.07
C SER A 29 -2.59 -14.39 12.57
N TRP A 30 -1.85 -15.29 11.93
CA TRP A 30 -1.66 -15.29 10.48
C TRP A 30 -2.91 -15.64 9.67
N THR A 31 -3.92 -16.20 10.33
CA THR A 31 -5.16 -16.68 9.72
C THR A 31 -6.36 -16.12 10.47
N GLY A 32 -7.51 -16.09 9.80
CA GLY A 32 -8.76 -15.61 10.37
C GLY A 32 -9.60 -14.85 9.35
N LYS A 33 -10.82 -14.49 9.76
CA LYS A 33 -11.76 -13.72 8.94
C LYS A 33 -11.15 -12.38 8.51
N ASP A 34 -10.51 -11.70 9.43
CA ASP A 34 -9.85 -10.40 9.23
C ASP A 34 -8.80 -10.46 8.11
N LYS A 35 -7.92 -11.46 8.16
CA LYS A 35 -6.88 -11.71 7.14
C LYS A 35 -7.47 -11.99 5.75
N ALA A 36 -8.59 -12.72 5.70
CA ALA A 36 -9.31 -12.93 4.44
C ALA A 36 -9.91 -11.63 3.90
N GLN A 37 -10.41 -10.74 4.77
CA GLN A 37 -10.94 -9.43 4.35
C GLN A 37 -9.84 -8.57 3.74
N HIS A 38 -8.65 -8.51 4.35
CA HIS A 38 -7.47 -7.86 3.79
C HIS A 38 -7.14 -8.37 2.39
N PHE A 39 -7.06 -9.69 2.23
CA PHE A 39 -6.80 -10.32 0.93
C PHE A 39 -7.83 -9.94 -0.14
N PHE A 40 -9.13 -10.13 0.13
CA PHE A 40 -10.17 -9.89 -0.87
C PHE A 40 -10.38 -8.41 -1.17
N ALA A 41 -10.29 -7.54 -0.17
CA ALA A 41 -10.39 -6.10 -0.36
C ALA A 41 -9.22 -5.60 -1.24
N SER A 42 -8.00 -6.04 -0.95
CA SER A 42 -6.82 -5.68 -1.73
C SER A 42 -6.86 -6.24 -3.16
N ALA A 43 -7.35 -7.47 -3.35
CA ALA A 43 -7.59 -8.01 -4.69
C ALA A 43 -8.58 -7.13 -5.49
N ALA A 44 -9.68 -6.73 -4.86
CA ALA A 44 -10.67 -5.86 -5.48
C ALA A 44 -10.10 -4.47 -5.81
N PHE A 45 -9.33 -3.85 -4.91
CA PHE A 45 -8.71 -2.56 -5.15
C PHE A 45 -7.67 -2.62 -6.28
N ALA A 46 -6.88 -3.70 -6.37
CA ALA A 46 -5.91 -3.86 -7.45
C ALA A 46 -6.59 -4.02 -8.81
N ALA A 47 -7.66 -4.83 -8.88
CA ALA A 47 -8.46 -4.98 -10.09
C ALA A 47 -9.15 -3.65 -10.48
N ALA A 48 -9.79 -2.97 -9.53
CA ALA A 48 -10.46 -1.69 -9.76
C ALA A 48 -9.50 -0.59 -10.21
N GLY A 49 -8.33 -0.48 -9.60
CA GLY A 49 -7.30 0.47 -10.02
C GLY A 49 -6.76 0.16 -11.41
N THR A 50 -6.61 -1.12 -11.76
CA THR A 50 -6.22 -1.54 -13.11
C THR A 50 -7.27 -1.13 -14.14
N ALA A 51 -8.53 -1.48 -13.90
CA ALA A 51 -9.66 -1.10 -14.77
C ALA A 51 -9.78 0.42 -14.92
N TYR A 52 -9.55 1.17 -13.84
CA TYR A 52 -9.51 2.63 -13.90
C TYR A 52 -8.41 3.13 -14.85
N GLY A 53 -7.19 2.60 -14.76
CA GLY A 53 -6.10 2.98 -15.65
C GLY A 53 -6.40 2.68 -17.13
N GLU A 54 -7.01 1.53 -17.41
CA GLU A 54 -7.45 1.17 -18.76
C GLU A 54 -8.52 2.13 -19.30
N HIS A 55 -9.49 2.51 -18.46
CA HIS A 55 -10.48 3.52 -18.82
C HIS A 55 -9.85 4.90 -19.10
N GLN A 56 -8.67 5.20 -18.53
CA GLN A 56 -7.89 6.39 -18.85
C GLN A 56 -6.99 6.23 -20.09
N ASN A 57 -7.14 5.13 -20.85
CA ASN A 57 -6.31 4.78 -22.01
C ASN A 57 -4.81 4.71 -21.68
N TRP A 58 -4.46 4.30 -20.46
CA TRP A 58 -3.07 3.99 -20.12
C TRP A 58 -2.66 2.66 -20.75
N SER A 59 -1.36 2.47 -20.97
CA SER A 59 -0.86 1.16 -21.38
C SER A 59 -1.15 0.11 -20.31
N ASP A 60 -1.39 -1.13 -20.72
CA ASP A 60 -1.75 -2.22 -19.80
C ASP A 60 -0.76 -2.33 -18.64
N ALA A 61 0.55 -2.23 -18.93
CA ALA A 61 1.59 -2.28 -17.90
C ALA A 61 1.47 -1.14 -16.88
N ARG A 62 1.10 0.06 -17.33
CA ARG A 62 0.90 1.23 -16.46
C ARG A 62 -0.38 1.08 -15.64
N SER A 63 -1.49 0.68 -16.27
CA SER A 63 -2.77 0.42 -15.58
C SER A 63 -2.60 -0.60 -14.46
N ARG A 64 -1.95 -1.71 -14.78
CA ARG A 64 -1.68 -2.79 -13.83
C ARG A 64 -0.75 -2.37 -12.69
N SER A 65 0.33 -1.66 -13.01
CA SER A 65 1.25 -1.14 -11.99
C SER A 65 0.55 -0.15 -11.06
N PHE A 66 -0.32 0.70 -11.62
CA PHE A 66 -1.14 1.60 -10.84
C PHE A 66 -2.09 0.84 -9.91
N GLY A 67 -2.82 -0.16 -10.40
CA GLY A 67 -3.72 -0.98 -9.59
C GLY A 67 -3.01 -1.64 -8.40
N LEU A 68 -1.86 -2.27 -8.64
CA LEU A 68 -1.04 -2.87 -7.58
C LEU A 68 -0.60 -1.84 -6.54
N LEU A 69 -0.01 -0.73 -6.97
CA LEU A 69 0.51 0.30 -6.07
C LEU A 69 -0.60 1.01 -5.32
N PHE A 70 -1.76 1.22 -5.96
CA PHE A 70 -2.95 1.79 -5.35
C PHE A 70 -3.45 0.91 -4.20
N SER A 71 -3.61 -0.40 -4.46
CA SER A 71 -4.05 -1.34 -3.41
C SER A 71 -3.07 -1.45 -2.25
N ILE A 72 -1.78 -1.64 -2.55
CA ILE A 72 -0.74 -1.76 -1.52
C ILE A 72 -0.61 -0.47 -0.72
N GLY A 73 -0.75 0.69 -1.38
CA GLY A 73 -0.75 2.00 -0.72
C GLY A 73 -1.91 2.17 0.25
N ILE A 74 -3.12 1.70 -0.10
CA ILE A 74 -4.27 1.69 0.82
C ILE A 74 -3.99 0.79 2.02
N GLY A 75 -3.50 -0.44 1.82
CA GLY A 75 -3.16 -1.37 2.91
C GLY A 75 -2.11 -0.79 3.86
N ALA A 76 -1.00 -0.28 3.31
CA ALA A 76 0.03 0.38 4.10
C ALA A 76 -0.51 1.61 4.86
N GLY A 77 -1.40 2.39 4.24
CA GLY A 77 -2.06 3.53 4.86
C GLY A 77 -2.96 3.13 6.04
N LYS A 78 -3.71 2.04 5.90
CA LYS A 78 -4.53 1.46 6.98
C LYS A 78 -3.66 1.03 8.15
N GLU A 79 -2.61 0.25 7.91
CA GLU A 79 -1.72 -0.21 8.98
C GLU A 79 -0.96 0.94 9.67
N LEU A 80 -0.60 1.97 8.91
CA LEU A 80 -0.02 3.19 9.47
C LEU A 80 -1.03 3.94 10.35
N TYR A 81 -2.30 3.98 9.94
CA TYR A 81 -3.38 4.56 10.75
C TYR A 81 -3.63 3.74 12.02
N ASP A 82 -3.61 2.41 11.94
CA ASP A 82 -3.76 1.51 13.08
C ASP A 82 -2.62 1.64 14.09
N SER A 83 -1.45 2.10 13.64
CA SER A 83 -0.27 2.37 14.48
C SER A 83 -0.39 3.60 15.38
N ARG A 84 -1.45 4.40 15.23
CA ARG A 84 -1.69 5.59 16.06
C ARG A 84 -1.92 5.22 17.53
N GLN A 85 -1.81 6.22 18.41
CA GLN A 85 -2.17 6.04 19.82
C GLN A 85 -3.63 5.59 19.99
N GLY A 86 -3.86 4.51 20.73
CA GLY A 86 -5.18 3.90 20.91
C GLY A 86 -5.68 3.07 19.72
N GLY A 87 -4.89 2.91 18.66
CA GLY A 87 -5.17 2.00 17.55
C GLY A 87 -4.78 0.55 17.86
N THR A 88 -5.07 -0.35 16.93
CA THR A 88 -4.78 -1.80 17.02
C THR A 88 -3.29 -2.13 16.86
N GLY A 89 -2.52 -1.19 16.31
CA GLY A 89 -1.10 -1.36 15.97
C GLY A 89 -0.90 -1.87 14.54
N TRP A 90 0.29 -1.64 13.99
CA TRP A 90 0.71 -2.19 12.70
C TRP A 90 0.68 -3.72 12.73
N SER A 91 -0.01 -4.36 11.81
CA SER A 91 0.10 -5.80 11.57
C SER A 91 0.86 -6.07 10.28
N TRP A 92 2.05 -6.63 10.41
CA TRP A 92 2.77 -7.19 9.26
C TRP A 92 2.02 -8.35 8.59
N LYS A 93 1.14 -9.02 9.34
CA LYS A 93 0.37 -10.15 8.83
C LYS A 93 -0.74 -9.63 7.93
N ASP A 94 -1.47 -8.61 8.34
CA ASP A 94 -2.46 -7.94 7.50
C ASP A 94 -1.83 -7.34 6.26
N PHE A 95 -0.74 -6.60 6.43
CA PHE A 95 -0.03 -6.02 5.29
C PHE A 95 0.45 -7.09 4.28
N ALA A 96 0.90 -8.24 4.76
CA ALA A 96 1.26 -9.36 3.89
C ALA A 96 0.05 -9.91 3.11
N TRP A 97 -1.12 -10.00 3.75
CA TRP A 97 -2.36 -10.38 3.09
C TRP A 97 -2.86 -9.33 2.10
N ASP A 98 -2.63 -8.04 2.38
CA ASP A 98 -2.91 -6.97 1.41
C ASP A 98 -2.05 -7.10 0.16
N VAL A 99 -0.74 -7.34 0.31
CA VAL A 99 0.17 -7.57 -0.81
C VAL A 99 -0.22 -8.84 -1.59
N ALA A 100 -0.50 -9.95 -0.89
CA ALA A 100 -0.94 -11.19 -1.52
C ALA A 100 -2.25 -11.01 -2.28
N GLY A 101 -3.22 -10.30 -1.68
CA GLY A 101 -4.50 -9.95 -2.28
C GLY A 101 -4.33 -9.11 -3.53
N ALA A 102 -3.53 -8.03 -3.45
CA ALA A 102 -3.25 -7.15 -4.59
C ALA A 102 -2.63 -7.93 -5.77
N MET A 103 -1.66 -8.81 -5.50
CA MET A 103 -1.07 -9.68 -6.53
C MET A 103 -2.08 -10.67 -7.12
N ALA A 104 -2.97 -11.24 -6.30
CA ALA A 104 -4.03 -12.12 -6.76
C ALA A 104 -5.03 -11.38 -7.66
N GLY A 105 -5.47 -10.18 -7.25
CA GLY A 105 -6.35 -9.32 -8.05
C GLY A 105 -5.72 -8.94 -9.39
N TYR A 106 -4.42 -8.59 -9.38
CA TYR A 106 -3.64 -8.40 -10.60
C TYR A 106 -3.66 -9.65 -11.50
N GLY A 107 -3.41 -10.84 -10.93
CA GLY A 107 -3.37 -12.10 -11.68
C GLY A 107 -4.73 -12.48 -12.27
N VAL A 108 -5.80 -12.35 -11.49
CA VAL A 108 -7.18 -12.64 -11.92
C VAL A 108 -7.60 -11.68 -13.02
N TYR A 109 -7.33 -10.37 -12.87
CA TYR A 109 -7.66 -9.38 -13.88
C TYR A 109 -6.99 -9.71 -15.22
N GLN A 110 -5.72 -10.10 -15.21
CA GLN A 110 -5.02 -10.54 -16.43
C GLN A 110 -5.56 -11.83 -17.04
N ALA A 111 -6.19 -12.71 -16.26
CA ALA A 111 -6.71 -13.97 -16.79
C ALA A 111 -8.05 -13.78 -17.52
N VAL A 112 -8.75 -12.66 -17.26
CA VAL A 112 -10.12 -12.42 -17.77
C VAL A 112 -10.19 -11.28 -18.79
N ASN A 113 -9.09 -10.59 -19.06
CA ASN A 113 -8.98 -9.42 -19.92
C ASN A 113 -7.82 -9.62 -20.91
#